data_AF-A0A293M8N7-F1
#
_entry.id   AF-A0A293M8N7-F1
#
_cell.length_a   1.000
_cell.length_b   1.000
_cell.length_c   1.000
_cell.angle_alpha   90.00
_cell.angle_beta   90.00
_cell.angle_gamma   90.00
#
_symmetry.space_group_name_H-M   'P 1'
#
loop_
_entity.id
_entity.type
_entity.pdbx_description
1 polymer ?
#
loop_
_entity_poly.entity_id
_entity_poly.type
_entity_poly.pdbx_seq_one_letter_code
_entity_poly.pdbx_strand_id
1 'polypeptide(L)'
;MQLSMRPIICINRQGARCGLSDTGLRIRRLTCPTTSTTSDAPQSFDSMMSERRRQAGNTVLVEVENRHRIPDLCHLCQTSGALQKVYYFKNKSQKCQVLVEFADSQGSSNLLKQSKNLYTDGFPVSSRLLRLELSKKMPSNTSPAVDIDTVCLPSDEEVLKRLSQSNSISEQMFSFYESQRLNDLEQRLGFLVCKQIEEFLSGVCVTGKVLPFGSLVNGFGRHSCDIDMVYCVPPEQKGVLYFQGKDQLVNDRTLIQRVLETLGDLLHYLVPGVSQVHRILRARVPIVKFQHEITDLECDLTLNNMSGVDMSRILHFYSHLNPSVRPLMYTVRKWATASGVTEKVPGSWVTNFQLTLMVLFHLQQRGILPSIKSFKGRPVPERQDTNESVQEHNSDINNSTESAEELLLSFFEFYASFDFKKKGISLYSGQTIEKPEYSSLYIQNPLERQLNASRNVGASDLRKLQTSMTEALWTLQKTNHKPSTKDSSWGICTIFKPVIAQDRHTQLMHRKFQVQELFQENQAKSNESGYIVEATIAGVKSNS
;
A
#
# COMPACT_ATOMS: atom_id res chain seq x y z
N MET A 1 21.63 -34.29 -22.89
CA MET A 1 21.36 -33.11 -23.73
C MET A 1 20.75 -32.02 -22.87
N GLN A 2 21.59 -31.22 -22.22
CA GLN A 2 21.20 -30.01 -21.48
C GLN A 2 21.30 -28.83 -22.44
N LEU A 3 20.19 -28.11 -22.66
CA LEU A 3 20.18 -26.85 -23.39
C LEU A 3 20.21 -25.70 -22.37
N SER A 4 21.35 -25.03 -22.29
CA SER A 4 21.52 -23.81 -21.49
C SER A 4 20.78 -22.65 -22.16
N MET A 5 19.80 -22.06 -21.48
CA MET A 5 19.30 -20.73 -21.83
C MET A 5 20.34 -19.68 -21.43
N ARG A 6 20.95 -19.04 -22.44
CA ARG A 6 21.81 -17.86 -22.23
C ARG A 6 20.93 -16.61 -22.05
N PRO A 7 21.20 -15.75 -21.07
CA PRO A 7 20.54 -14.45 -21.00
C PRO A 7 21.07 -13.52 -22.11
N ILE A 8 20.14 -12.90 -22.83
CA ILE A 8 20.42 -11.87 -23.84
C ILE A 8 20.83 -10.60 -23.09
N ILE A 9 22.12 -10.26 -23.16
CA ILE A 9 22.66 -8.99 -22.68
C ILE A 9 22.33 -7.92 -23.72
N CYS A 10 21.32 -7.09 -23.47
CA CYS A 10 21.14 -5.83 -24.19
C CYS A 10 22.17 -4.81 -23.69
N ILE A 11 23.31 -4.74 -24.38
CA ILE A 11 24.28 -3.65 -24.24
C ILE A 11 23.68 -2.41 -24.91
N ASN A 12 23.03 -1.54 -24.14
CA ASN A 12 22.72 -0.20 -24.63
C ASN A 12 23.88 0.74 -24.28
N ARG A 13 24.82 0.85 -25.22
CA ARG A 13 25.84 1.91 -25.24
C ARG A 13 25.15 3.23 -25.58
N GLN A 14 24.99 4.11 -24.60
CA GLN A 14 25.04 5.56 -24.79
C GLN A 14 25.31 6.21 -23.43
N GLY A 15 26.61 6.32 -23.11
CA GLY A 15 27.08 7.10 -21.98
C GLY A 15 27.06 8.58 -22.34
N ALA A 16 26.12 9.33 -21.77
CA ALA A 16 26.28 10.75 -21.59
C ALA A 16 27.19 10.97 -20.39
N ARG A 17 28.49 11.19 -20.65
CA ARG A 17 29.45 11.68 -19.66
C ARG A 17 29.06 13.12 -19.31
N CYS A 18 28.37 13.33 -18.18
CA CYS A 18 28.46 14.62 -17.50
C CYS A 18 29.81 14.67 -16.80
N GLY A 19 30.73 15.47 -17.33
CA GLY A 19 32.02 15.74 -16.71
C GLY A 19 31.84 16.49 -15.39
N LEU A 20 32.19 15.83 -14.30
CA LEU A 20 32.57 16.47 -13.03
C LEU A 20 33.77 15.70 -12.48
N SER A 21 34.78 16.48 -12.11
CA SER A 21 36.12 16.11 -11.68
C SER A 21 36.17 15.19 -10.46
N ASP A 22 37.04 14.19 -10.57
CA ASP A 22 37.89 13.52 -9.59
C ASP A 22 37.64 13.80 -8.08
N THR A 23 36.47 13.41 -7.59
CA THR A 23 36.26 13.10 -6.16
C THR A 23 35.72 11.68 -6.12
N GLY A 24 36.43 10.76 -5.48
CA GLY A 24 36.19 9.31 -5.55
C GLY A 24 34.88 8.81 -4.92
N LEU A 25 33.78 9.57 -4.98
CA LEU A 25 32.45 9.12 -4.59
C LEU A 25 31.84 8.25 -5.70
N ARG A 26 31.66 6.96 -5.42
CA ARG A 26 30.76 6.12 -6.22
C ARG A 26 29.32 6.39 -5.79
N ILE A 27 28.67 7.34 -6.46
CA ILE A 27 27.23 7.55 -6.28
C ILE A 27 26.51 6.69 -7.30
N ARG A 28 25.78 5.69 -6.81
CA ARG A 28 24.98 4.81 -7.65
C ARG A 28 23.60 5.43 -7.82
N ARG A 29 23.28 5.79 -9.06
CA ARG A 29 21.90 6.17 -9.41
C ARG A 29 21.11 4.89 -9.62
N LEU A 30 20.20 4.58 -8.70
CA LEU A 30 19.30 3.45 -8.84
C LEU A 30 18.11 3.89 -9.69
N THR A 31 18.23 3.74 -11.01
CA THR A 31 17.13 3.92 -11.95
C THR A 31 16.38 2.61 -12.08
N CYS A 32 15.19 2.52 -11.49
CA CYS A 32 14.45 1.27 -11.30
C CYS A 32 15.22 0.23 -10.46
N PRO A 33 14.51 -0.66 -9.76
CA PRO A 33 15.16 -1.66 -8.92
C PRO A 33 15.95 -2.61 -9.83
N THR A 34 17.28 -2.52 -9.80
CA THR A 34 18.11 -3.65 -10.23
C THR A 34 17.67 -4.83 -9.39
N THR A 35 17.19 -5.88 -10.05
CA THR A 35 16.92 -7.17 -9.42
C THR A 35 18.17 -7.58 -8.65
N SER A 36 18.16 -7.41 -7.33
CA SER A 36 19.03 -8.19 -6.47
C SER A 36 18.55 -9.61 -6.62
N THR A 37 19.21 -10.37 -7.48
CA THR A 37 19.14 -11.83 -7.52
C THR A 37 19.81 -12.33 -6.24
N THR A 38 19.15 -12.19 -5.11
CA THR A 38 19.36 -13.12 -4.00
C THR A 38 18.25 -14.15 -4.10
N SER A 39 18.67 -15.41 -4.17
CA SER A 39 17.81 -16.59 -4.16
C SER A 39 17.20 -16.76 -2.76
N ASP A 40 16.46 -15.78 -2.29
CA ASP A 40 15.87 -15.81 -0.96
C ASP A 40 14.46 -16.36 -1.07
N ALA A 41 14.23 -17.50 -0.40
CA ALA A 41 12.89 -17.99 -0.13
C ALA A 41 12.02 -16.85 0.43
N PRO A 42 10.71 -16.81 0.13
CA PRO A 42 9.85 -15.72 0.58
C PRO A 42 9.93 -15.55 2.10
N GLN A 43 10.49 -14.41 2.54
CA GLN A 43 10.62 -14.07 3.96
C GLN A 43 9.23 -14.00 4.60
N SER A 44 9.08 -14.55 5.82
CA SER A 44 7.81 -14.43 6.56
C SER A 44 7.53 -12.97 6.93
N PHE A 45 6.25 -12.62 7.10
CA PHE A 45 5.84 -11.27 7.49
C PHE A 45 6.50 -10.82 8.80
N ASP A 46 6.53 -11.69 9.82
CA ASP A 46 7.09 -11.35 11.13
C ASP A 46 8.63 -11.20 11.07
N SER A 47 9.31 -12.02 10.24
CA SER A 47 10.76 -11.87 10.00
C SER A 47 11.06 -10.56 9.28
N MET A 48 10.28 -10.21 8.24
CA MET A 48 10.39 -8.93 7.53
C MET A 48 10.17 -7.76 8.48
N MET A 49 9.11 -7.79 9.30
CA MET A 49 8.81 -6.75 10.29
C MET A 49 9.95 -6.60 11.31
N SER A 50 10.49 -7.71 11.80
CA SER A 50 11.57 -7.69 12.79
C SER A 50 12.86 -7.11 12.20
N GLU A 51 13.22 -7.53 10.99
CA GLU A 51 14.41 -7.03 10.29
C GLU A 51 14.28 -5.54 9.97
N ARG A 52 13.14 -5.09 9.43
CA ARG A 52 12.93 -3.67 9.11
C ARG A 52 12.90 -2.78 10.35
N ARG A 53 12.35 -3.25 11.47
CA ARG A 53 12.41 -2.53 12.75
C ARG A 53 13.83 -2.47 13.32
N ARG A 54 14.62 -3.54 13.18
CA ARG A 54 16.04 -3.56 13.54
C ARG A 54 16.83 -2.54 12.72
N GLN A 55 16.66 -2.55 11.40
CA GLN A 55 17.26 -1.56 10.49
C GLN A 55 16.91 -0.13 10.90
N ALA A 56 15.64 0.15 11.20
CA ALA A 56 15.20 1.47 11.67
C ALA A 56 15.84 1.88 13.02
N GLY A 57 16.10 0.94 13.93
CA GLY A 57 16.86 1.21 15.17
C GLY A 57 18.33 1.55 14.93
N ASN A 58 18.90 1.05 13.84
CA ASN A 58 20.28 1.33 13.42
C ASN A 58 20.40 2.57 12.54
N THR A 59 19.32 3.30 12.28
CA THR A 59 19.28 4.36 11.27
C THR A 59 19.10 5.73 11.89
N VAL A 60 19.75 6.73 11.32
CA VAL A 60 19.50 8.16 11.55
C VAL A 60 19.17 8.85 10.22
N LEU A 61 18.39 9.93 10.28
CA LEU A 61 18.13 10.80 9.13
C LEU A 61 18.76 12.15 9.40
N VAL A 62 19.62 12.59 8.48
CA VAL A 62 20.41 13.81 8.66
C VAL A 62 20.15 14.78 7.52
N GLU A 63 19.68 15.98 7.88
CA GLU A 63 19.62 17.11 6.97
C GLU A 63 21.03 17.66 6.76
N VAL A 64 21.44 17.80 5.50
CA VAL A 64 22.71 18.41 5.10
C VAL A 64 22.45 19.64 4.24
N GLU A 65 23.35 20.61 4.29
CA GLU A 65 23.25 21.85 3.49
C GLU A 65 23.18 21.55 1.97
N ASN A 66 24.02 20.65 1.49
CA ASN A 66 24.10 20.25 0.09
C ASN A 66 24.79 18.88 -0.06
N ARG A 67 24.73 18.32 -1.27
CA ARG A 67 25.29 17.00 -1.60
C ARG A 67 26.80 16.87 -1.34
N HIS A 68 27.56 17.98 -1.35
CA HIS A 68 29.00 17.96 -1.11
C HIS A 68 29.36 17.73 0.36
N ARG A 69 28.39 17.82 1.28
CA ARG A 69 28.56 17.55 2.72
C ARG A 69 28.37 16.08 3.10
N ILE A 70 27.90 15.23 2.18
CA ILE A 70 27.68 13.80 2.45
C ILE A 70 28.99 13.09 2.88
N PRO A 71 30.16 13.36 2.28
CA PRO A 71 31.42 12.75 2.74
C PRO A 71 31.79 13.17 4.16
N ASP A 72 31.62 14.46 4.49
CA ASP A 72 31.85 14.99 5.85
C ASP A 72 30.94 14.24 6.85
N LEU A 73 29.66 14.07 6.50
CA LEU A 73 28.69 13.32 7.31
C LEU A 73 29.10 11.86 7.50
N CYS A 74 29.45 11.16 6.41
CA CYS A 74 29.85 9.76 6.48
C CYS A 74 31.08 9.59 7.38
N HIS A 75 32.09 10.46 7.26
CA HIS A 75 33.27 10.42 8.12
C HIS A 75 32.90 10.63 9.59
N LEU A 76 32.04 11.61 9.90
CA LEU A 76 31.54 11.83 11.26
C LEU A 76 30.82 10.58 11.80
N CYS A 77 29.90 10.01 11.03
CA CYS A 77 29.17 8.82 11.46
C CYS A 77 30.11 7.62 11.66
N GLN A 78 31.14 7.45 10.82
CA GLN A 78 32.13 6.37 10.96
C GLN A 78 32.90 6.41 12.28
N THR A 79 33.02 7.58 12.94
CA THR A 79 33.61 7.68 14.29
C THR A 79 32.72 7.04 15.37
N SER A 80 31.41 6.92 15.12
CA SER A 80 30.45 6.35 16.05
C SER A 80 30.21 4.85 15.83
N GLY A 81 30.38 4.36 14.59
CA GLY A 81 30.25 2.95 14.22
C GLY A 81 30.36 2.70 12.72
N ALA A 82 30.46 1.43 12.32
CA ALA A 82 30.53 1.05 10.91
C ALA A 82 29.21 1.34 10.18
N LEU A 83 29.31 1.84 8.94
CA LEU A 83 28.15 2.14 8.10
C LEU A 83 27.79 0.94 7.23
N GLN A 84 26.50 0.63 7.16
CA GLN A 84 25.95 -0.45 6.34
C GLN A 84 25.37 0.08 5.03
N LYS A 85 24.59 1.16 5.08
CA LYS A 85 23.88 1.70 3.92
C LYS A 85 23.67 3.20 4.04
N VAL A 86 23.78 3.91 2.92
CA VAL A 86 23.57 5.36 2.86
C VAL A 86 22.69 5.71 1.67
N TYR A 87 21.62 6.45 1.94
CA TYR A 87 20.75 7.00 0.90
C TYR A 87 20.80 8.51 0.89
N TYR A 88 20.74 9.08 -0.30
CA TYR A 88 20.56 10.52 -0.51
C TYR A 88 19.29 10.80 -1.31
N PHE A 89 18.47 11.71 -0.80
CA PHE A 89 17.29 12.23 -1.49
C PHE A 89 17.04 13.70 -1.16
N LYS A 90 16.15 14.33 -1.92
CA LYS A 90 15.63 15.66 -1.61
C LYS A 90 14.16 15.52 -1.23
N ASN A 91 13.75 16.19 -0.17
CA ASN A 91 12.34 16.27 0.21
C ASN A 91 11.58 17.27 -0.71
N LYS A 92 10.27 17.39 -0.55
CA LYS A 92 9.42 18.32 -1.33
C LYS A 92 9.89 19.78 -1.20
N SER A 93 10.45 20.13 -0.04
CA SER A 93 11.06 21.45 0.23
C SER A 93 12.47 21.64 -0.34
N GLN A 94 12.95 20.72 -1.19
CA GLN A 94 14.28 20.73 -1.81
C GLN A 94 15.46 20.66 -0.82
N LYS A 95 15.21 20.33 0.45
CA LYS A 95 16.27 20.11 1.44
C LYS A 95 16.94 18.77 1.21
N CYS A 96 18.27 18.74 1.36
CA CYS A 96 19.07 17.54 1.16
C CYS A 96 19.01 16.66 2.41
N GLN A 97 18.49 15.44 2.26
CA GLN A 97 18.34 14.47 3.34
C GLN A 97 19.23 13.26 3.07
N VAL A 98 19.88 12.76 4.13
CA VAL A 98 20.73 11.58 4.08
C VAL A 98 20.28 10.58 5.13
N LEU A 99 19.79 9.43 4.69
CA LEU A 99 19.48 8.31 5.58
C LEU A 99 20.74 7.47 5.74
N VAL A 100 21.22 7.36 6.97
CA VAL A 100 22.46 6.64 7.32
C VAL A 100 22.11 5.47 8.22
N GLU A 101 22.33 4.25 7.73
CA GLU A 101 22.17 3.01 8.47
C GLU A 101 23.54 2.51 8.94
N PHE A 102 23.65 2.30 10.24
CA PHE A 102 24.79 1.64 10.88
C PHE A 102 24.68 0.12 10.82
N ALA A 103 25.81 -0.58 10.87
CA ALA A 103 25.85 -2.03 10.93
C ALA A 103 25.12 -2.59 12.17
N ASP A 104 25.18 -1.86 13.28
CA ASP A 104 24.56 -2.21 14.55
C ASP A 104 23.87 -0.99 15.22
N SER A 105 23.10 -1.27 16.28
CA SER A 105 22.39 -0.25 17.05
C SER A 105 23.30 0.58 17.94
N GLN A 106 24.53 0.12 18.19
CA GLN A 106 25.49 0.84 19.02
C GLN A 106 26.02 2.06 18.27
N GLY A 107 26.25 1.94 16.95
CA GLY A 107 26.67 3.03 16.08
C GLY A 107 25.69 4.22 16.10
N SER A 108 24.40 3.95 15.86
CA SER A 108 23.36 4.98 15.93
C SER A 108 23.23 5.54 17.34
N SER A 109 23.23 4.70 18.37
CA SER A 109 23.13 5.14 19.78
C SER A 109 24.31 6.03 20.21
N ASN A 110 25.53 5.71 19.79
CA ASN A 110 26.73 6.51 20.06
C ASN A 110 26.62 7.90 19.42
N LEU A 111 26.22 7.96 18.15
CA LEU A 111 26.03 9.22 17.43
C LEU A 111 24.97 10.09 18.11
N LEU A 112 23.84 9.50 18.50
CA LEU A 112 22.76 10.23 19.17
C LEU A 112 23.19 10.78 20.54
N LYS A 113 23.99 10.03 21.31
CA LYS A 113 24.54 10.50 22.59
C LYS A 113 25.54 11.66 22.44
N GLN A 114 26.28 11.69 21.34
CA GLN A 114 27.24 12.76 21.04
C GLN A 114 26.56 13.99 20.42
N SER A 115 25.35 13.83 19.89
CA SER A 115 24.58 14.89 19.26
C SER A 115 24.11 15.90 20.30
N LYS A 116 24.11 17.18 19.93
CA LYS A 116 23.70 18.29 20.79
C LYS A 116 22.37 18.84 20.31
N ASN A 117 21.52 19.26 21.25
CA ASN A 117 20.31 19.98 20.91
C ASN A 117 20.69 21.39 20.44
N LEU A 118 20.23 21.76 19.25
CA LEU A 118 20.24 23.15 18.81
C LEU A 118 19.03 23.82 19.45
N TYR A 119 19.25 24.88 20.23
CA TYR A 119 18.15 25.67 20.80
C TYR A 119 17.46 26.43 19.68
N THR A 120 16.36 25.86 19.19
CA THR A 120 15.34 26.56 18.40
C THR A 120 14.28 27.10 19.35
N ASP A 121 13.32 27.89 18.86
CA ASP A 121 12.16 28.34 19.67
C ASP A 121 11.26 27.18 20.16
N GLY A 122 11.59 25.92 19.83
CA GLY A 122 10.83 24.72 20.20
C GLY A 122 11.38 23.96 21.42
N PHE A 123 10.63 22.97 21.88
CA PHE A 123 11.03 22.12 23.00
C PHE A 123 12.19 21.18 22.61
N PRO A 124 13.24 21.04 23.44
CA PRO A 124 14.41 20.23 23.09
C PRO A 124 14.10 18.73 23.21
N VAL A 125 13.69 18.10 22.11
CA VAL A 125 13.48 16.65 22.02
C VAL A 125 14.66 15.98 21.32
N SER A 126 15.32 15.07 22.03
CA SER A 126 16.31 14.18 21.41
C SER A 126 15.60 13.20 20.47
N SER A 127 16.03 13.17 19.21
CA SER A 127 15.45 12.30 18.19
C SER A 127 16.51 11.80 17.22
N ARG A 128 16.17 10.81 16.38
CA ARG A 128 17.05 10.34 15.29
C ARG A 128 17.11 11.26 14.07
N LEU A 129 16.41 12.40 14.13
CA LEU A 129 16.42 13.41 13.09
C LEU A 129 17.47 14.45 13.46
N LEU A 130 18.54 14.52 12.68
CA LEU A 130 19.68 15.38 12.94
C LEU A 130 19.84 16.41 11.83
N ARG A 131 20.54 17.50 12.12
CA ARG A 131 21.02 18.46 11.12
C ARG A 131 22.53 18.58 11.25
N LEU A 132 23.24 18.50 10.13
CA LEU A 132 24.67 18.73 10.08
C LEU A 132 24.94 20.23 9.83
N GLU A 133 25.47 20.90 10.84
CA GLU A 133 25.99 22.27 10.72
C GLU A 133 27.51 22.27 10.89
N LEU A 134 28.22 22.64 9.82
CA LEU A 134 29.68 22.70 9.81
C LEU A 134 30.13 24.08 9.36
N SER A 135 30.93 24.77 10.19
CA SER A 135 31.49 26.08 9.84
C SER A 135 32.63 26.00 8.81
N LYS A 136 33.32 24.86 8.71
CA LYS A 136 34.39 24.59 7.73
C LYS A 136 34.24 23.17 7.15
N LYS A 137 34.82 22.92 5.97
CA LYS A 137 34.93 21.54 5.44
C LYS A 137 35.90 20.74 6.28
N MET A 138 35.60 19.46 6.50
CA MET A 138 36.56 18.55 7.12
C MET A 138 37.65 18.22 6.09
N PRO A 139 38.93 18.08 6.49
CA PRO A 139 39.99 17.65 5.58
C PRO A 139 39.70 16.20 5.15
N SER A 140 39.14 16.01 3.96
CA SER A 140 38.79 14.69 3.44
C SER A 140 39.79 14.25 2.36
N ASN A 141 40.73 13.35 2.69
CA ASN A 141 41.59 12.67 1.71
C ASN A 141 41.08 11.26 1.35
N THR A 142 39.95 10.83 1.93
CA THR A 142 39.40 9.48 1.75
C THR A 142 37.93 9.55 1.37
N SER A 143 37.57 8.88 0.28
CA SER A 143 36.18 8.64 -0.10
C SER A 143 35.47 7.80 0.97
N PRO A 144 34.16 8.02 1.20
CA PRO A 144 33.40 7.16 2.10
C PRO A 144 33.47 5.71 1.64
N ALA A 145 33.68 4.78 2.58
CA ALA A 145 33.81 3.35 2.31
C ALA A 145 32.48 2.65 1.93
N VAL A 146 31.39 3.43 1.78
CA VAL A 146 30.04 2.94 1.50
C VAL A 146 29.49 3.68 0.29
N ASP A 147 28.88 2.92 -0.63
CA ASP A 147 28.20 3.47 -1.79
C ASP A 147 26.98 4.30 -1.35
N ILE A 148 26.76 5.44 -2.02
CA ILE A 148 25.62 6.32 -1.76
C ILE A 148 24.56 6.04 -2.81
N ASP A 149 23.40 5.58 -2.38
CA ASP A 149 22.26 5.29 -3.25
C ASP A 149 21.39 6.55 -3.42
N THR A 150 21.15 6.95 -4.68
CA THR A 150 20.12 7.95 -5.02
C THR A 150 18.97 7.24 -5.74
N VAL A 151 17.77 7.34 -5.18
CA VAL A 151 16.55 6.82 -5.80
C VAL A 151 15.89 7.92 -6.63
N CYS A 152 15.58 7.63 -7.88
CA CYS A 152 14.78 8.50 -8.74
C CYS A 152 13.55 7.73 -9.22
N LEU A 153 12.36 8.26 -8.97
CA LEU A 153 11.12 7.71 -9.48
C LEU A 153 10.96 8.08 -10.96
N PRO A 154 10.50 7.15 -11.83
CA PRO A 154 10.21 7.46 -13.21
C PRO A 154 9.01 8.42 -13.31
N SER A 155 9.00 9.29 -14.32
CA SER A 155 7.83 10.13 -14.58
C SER A 155 6.67 9.30 -15.16
N ASP A 156 5.43 9.79 -15.02
CA ASP A 156 4.26 9.11 -15.60
C ASP A 156 4.40 8.94 -17.13
N GLU A 157 5.03 9.90 -17.82
CA GLU A 157 5.31 9.80 -19.26
C GLU A 157 6.32 8.70 -19.59
N GLU A 158 7.38 8.56 -18.79
CA GLU A 158 8.36 7.49 -18.94
C GLU A 158 7.74 6.11 -18.71
N VAL A 159 6.85 6.00 -17.72
CA VAL A 159 6.09 4.78 -17.46
C VAL A 159 5.21 4.46 -18.66
N LEU A 160 4.36 5.38 -19.12
CA LEU A 160 3.47 5.16 -20.26
C LEU A 160 4.24 4.79 -21.54
N LYS A 161 5.38 5.44 -21.79
CA LYS A 161 6.27 5.10 -22.92
C LYS A 161 6.83 3.68 -22.80
N ARG A 162 7.20 3.23 -21.61
CA ARG A 162 7.67 1.86 -21.39
C ARG A 162 6.54 0.85 -21.62
N LEU A 163 5.32 1.15 -21.16
CA LEU A 163 4.16 0.28 -21.36
C LEU A 163 3.77 0.15 -22.83
N SER A 164 3.83 1.23 -23.62
CA SER A 164 3.52 1.15 -25.05
C SER A 164 4.52 0.30 -25.84
N GLN A 165 5.75 0.16 -25.34
CA GLN A 165 6.83 -0.60 -25.96
C GLN A 165 6.81 -2.10 -25.66
N SER A 166 6.09 -2.56 -24.63
CA SER A 166 5.95 -3.98 -24.28
C SER A 166 5.36 -4.83 -25.42
N ASN A 167 5.42 -6.16 -25.28
CA ASN A 167 4.96 -7.11 -26.30
C ASN A 167 3.64 -7.82 -25.94
N SER A 168 3.21 -7.76 -24.68
CA SER A 168 1.93 -8.31 -24.22
C SER A 168 1.31 -7.45 -23.11
N ILE A 169 0.01 -7.62 -22.85
CA ILE A 169 -0.68 -7.00 -21.70
C ILE A 169 -0.02 -7.46 -20.40
N SER A 170 0.31 -8.75 -20.30
CA SER A 170 1.03 -9.28 -19.14
C SER A 170 2.33 -8.52 -18.87
N GLU A 171 3.17 -8.33 -19.89
CA GLU A 171 4.42 -7.56 -19.77
C GLU A 171 4.17 -6.10 -19.37
N GLN A 172 3.11 -5.47 -19.88
CA GLN A 172 2.70 -4.14 -19.43
C GLN A 172 2.35 -4.13 -17.93
N MET A 173 1.59 -5.12 -17.45
CA MET A 173 1.20 -5.20 -16.04
C MET A 173 2.42 -5.35 -15.12
N PHE A 174 3.37 -6.22 -15.48
CA PHE A 174 4.61 -6.38 -14.73
C PHE A 174 5.46 -5.10 -14.75
N SER A 175 5.62 -4.49 -15.92
CA SER A 175 6.36 -3.23 -16.08
C SER A 175 5.75 -2.08 -15.28
N PHE A 176 4.41 -2.00 -15.25
CA PHE A 176 3.67 -1.03 -14.44
C PHE A 176 3.82 -1.29 -12.94
N TYR A 177 3.76 -2.55 -12.52
CA TYR A 177 4.00 -2.91 -11.12
C TYR A 177 5.41 -2.51 -10.67
N GLU A 178 6.45 -2.87 -11.44
CA GLU A 178 7.84 -2.53 -11.11
C GLU A 178 8.11 -1.03 -11.06
N SER A 179 7.38 -0.21 -11.83
CA SER A 179 7.54 1.24 -11.84
C SER A 179 6.75 1.97 -10.74
N GLN A 180 5.88 1.28 -10.01
CA GLN A 180 4.97 1.89 -9.03
C GLN A 180 5.13 1.35 -7.61
N ARG A 181 5.74 0.16 -7.45
CA ARG A 181 5.89 -0.49 -6.15
C ARG A 181 6.83 0.29 -5.24
N LEU A 182 6.56 0.25 -3.94
CA LEU A 182 7.46 0.82 -2.92
C LEU A 182 8.91 0.36 -3.14
N ASN A 183 9.82 1.34 -3.13
CA ASN A 183 11.25 1.08 -3.16
C ASN A 183 11.83 0.90 -1.74
N ASP A 184 13.10 0.47 -1.65
CA ASP A 184 13.75 0.18 -0.37
C ASP A 184 13.88 1.44 0.51
N LEU A 185 14.13 2.62 -0.08
CA LEU A 185 14.23 3.87 0.65
C LEU A 185 12.89 4.26 1.28
N GLU A 186 11.80 4.19 0.52
CA GLU A 186 10.46 4.51 1.03
C GLU A 186 10.05 3.56 2.17
N GLN A 187 10.33 2.26 2.04
CA GLN A 187 10.12 1.31 3.13
C GLN A 187 10.93 1.70 4.37
N ARG A 188 12.23 1.98 4.21
CA ARG A 188 13.11 2.39 5.33
C ARG A 188 12.63 3.66 6.01
N LEU A 189 12.19 4.66 5.25
CA LEU A 189 11.64 5.91 5.79
C LEU A 189 10.35 5.66 6.58
N GLY A 190 9.44 4.83 6.08
CA GLY A 190 8.21 4.48 6.81
C GLY A 190 8.49 3.79 8.15
N PHE A 191 9.42 2.82 8.18
CA PHE A 191 9.83 2.17 9.42
C PHE A 191 10.63 3.12 10.35
N LEU A 192 11.41 4.05 9.81
CA LEU A 192 12.12 5.07 10.59
C LEU A 192 11.14 5.99 11.31
N VAL A 193 10.09 6.47 10.63
CA VAL A 193 9.05 7.30 11.27
C VAL A 193 8.35 6.50 12.38
N CYS A 194 7.96 5.25 12.13
CA CYS A 194 7.40 4.39 13.19
C CYS A 194 8.35 4.28 14.39
N LYS A 195 9.65 4.13 14.14
CA LYS A 195 10.66 4.02 15.20
C LYS A 195 10.86 5.33 15.96
N GLN A 196 10.79 6.48 15.30
CA GLN A 196 10.83 7.79 15.95
C GLN A 196 9.64 7.98 16.89
N ILE A 197 8.42 7.65 16.44
CA ILE A 197 7.23 7.72 17.29
C ILE A 197 7.34 6.73 18.46
N GLU A 198 7.82 5.51 18.22
CA GLU A 198 8.06 4.52 19.28
C GLU A 198 8.99 5.03 20.37
N GLU A 199 10.11 5.64 20.01
CA GLU A 199 11.05 6.21 20.98
C GLU A 199 10.47 7.39 21.75
N PHE A 200 9.79 8.29 21.07
CA PHE A 200 9.15 9.42 21.73
C PHE A 200 8.15 8.94 22.80
N LEU A 201 7.35 7.92 22.47
CA LEU A 201 6.37 7.34 23.40
C LEU A 201 6.98 6.40 24.46
N SER A 202 8.25 6.01 24.30
CA SER A 202 8.94 5.18 25.30
C SER A 202 9.12 5.87 26.65
N GLY A 203 9.09 7.22 26.67
CA GLY A 203 9.06 8.01 27.90
C GLY A 203 7.77 7.86 28.71
N VAL A 204 6.67 7.44 28.07
CA VAL A 204 5.37 7.18 28.71
C VAL A 204 5.20 5.69 29.02
N CYS A 205 5.51 4.81 28.08
CA CYS A 205 5.50 3.36 28.28
C CYS A 205 6.70 2.72 27.58
N VAL A 206 7.69 2.35 28.39
CA VAL A 206 9.00 1.82 27.96
C VAL A 206 8.86 0.61 27.03
N THR A 207 7.86 -0.22 27.26
CA THR A 207 7.64 -1.48 26.54
C THR A 207 6.64 -1.36 25.38
N GLY A 208 6.09 -0.16 25.14
CA GLY A 208 5.21 0.12 24.02
C GLY A 208 5.92 -0.01 22.69
N LYS A 209 5.20 -0.44 21.65
CA LYS A 209 5.74 -0.60 20.29
C LYS A 209 4.89 0.14 19.28
N VAL A 210 5.50 0.72 18.26
CA VAL A 210 4.77 1.27 17.11
C VAL A 210 5.01 0.35 15.92
N LEU A 211 3.95 -0.29 15.45
CA LEU A 211 4.02 -1.26 14.36
C LEU A 211 3.34 -0.67 13.12
N PRO A 212 4.03 -0.64 11.96
CA PRO A 212 3.36 -0.32 10.72
C PRO A 212 2.39 -1.43 10.31
N PHE A 213 1.31 -1.03 9.63
CA PHE A 213 0.42 -1.93 8.92
C PHE A 213 0.02 -1.31 7.58
N GLY A 214 -0.94 -1.92 6.89
CA GLY A 214 -1.48 -1.38 5.66
C GLY A 214 -0.48 -1.47 4.49
N SER A 215 -0.54 -0.47 3.62
CA SER A 215 0.16 -0.47 2.33
C SER A 215 1.68 -0.63 2.45
N LEU A 216 2.29 -0.12 3.53
CA LEU A 216 3.75 -0.19 3.73
C LEU A 216 4.26 -1.64 3.78
N VAL A 217 3.48 -2.56 4.34
CA VAL A 217 3.96 -3.91 4.72
C VAL A 217 3.15 -5.06 4.11
N ASN A 218 1.99 -4.77 3.52
CA ASN A 218 1.08 -5.79 2.97
C ASN A 218 1.47 -6.33 1.57
N GLY A 219 2.54 -5.82 0.96
CA GLY A 219 3.00 -6.22 -0.38
C GLY A 219 2.29 -5.54 -1.56
N PHE A 220 1.33 -4.66 -1.30
CA PHE A 220 0.54 -3.92 -2.30
C PHE A 220 0.72 -2.39 -2.24
N GLY A 221 1.70 -1.90 -1.49
CA GLY A 221 1.96 -0.46 -1.35
C GLY A 221 2.67 0.17 -2.55
N ARG A 222 2.21 1.36 -2.92
CA ARG A 222 2.78 2.18 -4.01
C ARG A 222 3.66 3.29 -3.47
N HIS A 223 4.43 3.90 -4.36
CA HIS A 223 5.12 5.15 -4.06
C HIS A 223 4.21 6.16 -3.36
N SER A 224 4.74 6.83 -2.34
CA SER A 224 4.01 7.83 -1.55
C SER A 224 2.74 7.32 -0.86
N CYS A 225 2.62 6.02 -0.53
CA CYS A 225 1.49 5.54 0.25
C CYS A 225 1.53 6.05 1.70
N ASP A 226 0.35 6.25 2.28
CA ASP A 226 0.18 6.57 3.69
C ASP A 226 0.84 5.50 4.59
N ILE A 227 1.36 5.95 5.72
CA ILE A 227 1.98 5.12 6.75
C ILE A 227 0.98 4.89 7.87
N ASP A 228 0.23 3.79 7.76
CA ASP A 228 -0.65 3.34 8.81
C ASP A 228 0.18 2.69 9.94
N MET A 229 0.00 3.15 11.18
CA MET A 229 0.75 2.64 12.32
C MET A 229 -0.14 2.46 13.56
N VAL A 230 0.15 1.44 14.35
CA VAL A 230 -0.53 1.18 15.62
C VAL A 230 0.47 1.27 16.76
N TYR A 231 0.14 2.06 17.79
CA TYR A 231 0.82 2.01 19.06
C TYR A 231 0.21 0.90 19.91
N CYS A 232 1.03 -0.10 20.23
CA CYS A 232 0.66 -1.26 21.00
C CYS A 232 1.23 -1.12 22.41
N VAL A 233 0.33 -0.99 23.38
CA VAL A 233 0.64 -1.14 24.80
C VAL A 233 0.72 -2.64 25.10
N PRO A 234 1.78 -3.11 25.78
CA PRO A 234 1.91 -4.53 26.08
C PRO A 234 0.80 -5.00 27.03
N PRO A 235 0.40 -6.28 26.93
CA PRO A 235 -0.57 -6.84 27.86
C PRO A 235 -0.01 -6.88 29.28
N GLU A 236 -0.91 -6.99 30.26
CA GLU A 236 -0.56 -7.18 31.66
C GLU A 236 0.39 -8.38 31.82
N GLN A 237 1.46 -8.17 32.58
CA GLN A 237 2.42 -9.22 32.91
C GLN A 237 2.17 -9.68 34.34
N LYS A 238 2.17 -11.00 34.56
CA LYS A 238 2.01 -11.55 35.91
C LYS A 238 3.25 -11.26 36.76
N GLY A 239 3.03 -10.73 37.96
CA GLY A 239 4.11 -10.40 38.89
C GLY A 239 3.64 -10.41 40.35
N VAL A 240 4.57 -10.05 41.24
CA VAL A 240 4.28 -9.88 42.68
C VAL A 240 4.20 -8.42 43.09
N LEU A 241 4.85 -7.54 42.32
CA LEU A 241 4.81 -6.09 42.49
C LEU A 241 4.34 -5.47 41.17
N TYR A 242 3.32 -4.63 41.25
CA TYR A 242 2.72 -3.95 40.12
C TYR A 242 2.94 -2.45 40.27
N PHE A 243 3.19 -1.76 39.16
CA PHE A 243 3.13 -0.29 39.16
C PHE A 243 1.71 0.15 39.49
N GLN A 244 1.58 1.18 40.32
CA GLN A 244 0.27 1.74 40.63
C GLN A 244 -0.32 2.38 39.36
N GLY A 245 -1.44 1.82 38.89
CA GLY A 245 -2.19 2.33 37.75
C GLY A 245 -3.12 3.48 38.13
N LYS A 246 -3.63 4.18 37.11
CA LYS A 246 -4.72 5.13 37.27
C LYS A 246 -6.04 4.46 36.90
N ASP A 247 -6.90 4.24 37.89
CA ASP A 247 -8.26 3.77 37.64
C ASP A 247 -9.03 4.82 36.84
N GLN A 248 -9.62 4.40 35.72
CA GLN A 248 -10.45 5.25 34.90
C GLN A 248 -11.88 4.72 34.87
N LEU A 249 -12.82 5.53 35.33
CA LEU A 249 -14.26 5.26 35.30
C LEU A 249 -14.86 5.58 33.92
N VAL A 250 -14.21 5.15 32.84
CA VAL A 250 -14.73 5.30 31.47
C VAL A 250 -14.58 3.98 30.72
N ASN A 251 -15.42 3.77 29.71
CA ASN A 251 -15.28 2.61 28.84
C ASN A 251 -14.00 2.70 27.99
N ASP A 252 -13.53 1.54 27.52
CA ASP A 252 -12.29 1.41 26.73
C ASP A 252 -12.25 2.34 25.51
N ARG A 253 -13.39 2.55 24.84
CA ARG A 253 -13.46 3.43 23.67
C ARG A 253 -13.18 4.88 24.04
N THR A 254 -13.81 5.39 25.09
CA THR A 254 -13.59 6.76 25.58
C THR A 254 -12.16 6.93 26.10
N LEU A 255 -11.61 5.91 26.77
CA LEU A 255 -10.20 5.89 27.15
C LEU A 255 -9.29 6.03 25.93
N ILE A 256 -9.48 5.19 24.91
CA ILE A 256 -8.70 5.23 23.66
C ILE A 256 -8.78 6.61 23.01
N GLN A 257 -9.97 7.21 22.94
CA GLN A 257 -10.16 8.54 22.36
C GLN A 257 -9.37 9.61 23.12
N ARG A 258 -9.44 9.64 24.46
CA ARG A 258 -8.72 10.61 25.30
C ARG A 258 -7.22 10.44 25.23
N VAL A 259 -6.74 9.19 25.20
CA VAL A 259 -5.31 8.90 25.05
C VAL A 259 -4.83 9.39 23.69
N LEU A 260 -5.53 9.04 22.60
CA LEU A 260 -5.17 9.49 21.26
C LEU A 260 -5.26 11.01 21.10
N GLU A 261 -6.22 11.67 21.74
CA GLU A 261 -6.31 13.14 21.77
C GLU A 261 -5.03 13.75 22.35
N THR A 262 -4.63 13.26 23.53
CA THR A 262 -3.42 13.68 24.24
C THR A 262 -2.16 13.36 23.45
N LEU A 263 -2.06 12.15 22.88
CA LEU A 263 -0.95 11.78 22.02
C LEU A 263 -0.87 12.72 20.81
N GLY A 264 -2.01 13.09 20.22
CA GLY A 264 -2.05 14.05 19.12
C GLY A 264 -1.44 15.40 19.49
N ASP A 265 -1.74 15.93 20.68
CA ASP A 265 -1.11 17.17 21.17
C ASP A 265 0.41 17.00 21.36
N LEU A 266 0.84 15.93 22.02
CA LEU A 266 2.27 15.67 22.23
C LEU A 266 3.03 15.53 20.91
N LEU A 267 2.46 14.81 19.94
CA LEU A 267 3.03 14.68 18.60
C LEU A 267 3.11 16.04 17.90
N HIS A 268 2.06 16.85 17.98
CA HIS A 268 2.00 18.15 17.31
C HIS A 268 3.04 19.15 17.84
N TYR A 269 3.24 19.19 19.16
CA TYR A 269 4.07 20.22 19.79
C TYR A 269 5.52 19.79 20.05
N LEU A 270 5.79 18.50 20.19
CA LEU A 270 7.09 18.01 20.67
C LEU A 270 7.86 17.21 19.63
N VAL A 271 7.20 16.47 18.72
CA VAL A 271 7.91 15.56 17.81
C VAL A 271 8.42 16.30 16.57
N PRO A 272 9.75 16.36 16.35
CA PRO A 272 10.30 17.06 15.19
C PRO A 272 9.80 16.46 13.88
N GLY A 273 9.46 17.32 12.92
CA GLY A 273 8.97 16.93 11.61
C GLY A 273 7.48 16.59 11.56
N VAL A 274 6.79 16.43 12.69
CA VAL A 274 5.34 16.20 12.71
C VAL A 274 4.58 17.52 12.59
N SER A 275 3.68 17.61 11.61
CA SER A 275 2.81 18.76 11.40
C SER A 275 1.42 18.33 10.92
N GLN A 276 0.52 19.31 10.76
CA GLN A 276 -0.85 19.10 10.27
C GLN A 276 -1.59 17.95 10.99
N VAL A 277 -1.56 17.99 12.33
CA VAL A 277 -2.15 16.94 13.16
C VAL A 277 -3.68 17.08 13.20
N HIS A 278 -4.39 16.03 12.77
CA HIS A 278 -5.84 15.92 12.74
C HIS A 278 -6.31 14.73 13.59
N ARG A 279 -7.21 14.98 14.54
CA ARG A 279 -7.72 13.96 15.47
C ARG A 279 -9.07 13.45 14.97
N ILE A 280 -9.11 12.24 14.43
CA ILE A 280 -10.34 11.62 13.91
C ILE A 280 -10.84 10.59 14.93
N LEU A 281 -11.29 11.08 16.07
CA LEU A 281 -11.57 10.24 17.25
C LEU A 281 -12.93 9.55 17.22
N ARG A 282 -13.87 10.08 16.42
CA ARG A 282 -15.26 9.55 16.36
C ARG A 282 -15.43 8.39 15.38
N ALA A 283 -14.43 8.13 14.52
CA ALA A 283 -14.45 7.00 13.60
C ALA A 283 -14.53 5.66 14.35
N ARG A 284 -14.92 4.59 13.65
CA ARG A 284 -15.00 3.24 14.23
C ARG A 284 -13.68 2.86 14.90
N VAL A 285 -12.57 3.06 14.20
CA VAL A 285 -11.21 3.01 14.75
C VAL A 285 -10.75 4.46 14.90
N PRO A 286 -10.64 4.99 16.13
CA PRO A 286 -10.10 6.33 16.36
C PRO A 286 -8.65 6.41 15.88
N ILE A 287 -8.30 7.50 15.17
CA ILE A 287 -6.94 7.73 14.68
C ILE A 287 -6.49 9.18 14.88
N VAL A 288 -5.17 9.38 14.88
CA VAL A 288 -4.50 10.67 14.74
C VAL A 288 -3.77 10.68 13.41
N LYS A 289 -4.22 11.50 12.46
CA LYS A 289 -3.57 11.70 11.17
C LYS A 289 -2.59 12.87 11.26
N PHE A 290 -1.40 12.75 10.68
CA PHE A 290 -0.40 13.82 10.64
C PHE A 290 0.49 13.72 9.40
N GLN A 291 1.18 14.82 9.07
CA GLN A 291 2.21 14.84 8.04
C GLN A 291 3.60 14.82 8.70
N HIS A 292 4.52 14.02 8.17
CA HIS A 292 5.93 14.06 8.54
C HIS A 292 6.74 14.83 7.48
N GLU A 293 7.00 16.11 7.72
CA GLU A 293 7.54 17.08 6.75
C GLU A 293 8.95 16.77 6.25
N ILE A 294 9.76 16.08 7.05
CA ILE A 294 11.15 15.76 6.66
C ILE A 294 11.18 14.63 5.64
N THR A 295 10.29 13.64 5.78
CA THR A 295 10.20 12.47 4.90
C THR A 295 9.07 12.56 3.88
N ASP A 296 8.25 13.61 3.94
CA ASP A 296 7.07 13.85 3.09
C ASP A 296 5.98 12.77 3.18
N LEU A 297 5.91 12.06 4.31
CA LEU A 297 4.97 10.95 4.53
C LEU A 297 3.70 11.43 5.23
N GLU A 298 2.54 10.95 4.78
CA GLU A 298 1.29 11.03 5.54
C GLU A 298 1.19 9.81 6.47
N CYS A 299 0.78 10.04 7.72
CA CYS A 299 0.82 9.01 8.76
C CYS A 299 -0.51 8.98 9.53
N ASP A 300 -1.00 7.76 9.79
CA ASP A 300 -2.21 7.52 10.56
C ASP A 300 -1.87 6.66 11.78
N LEU A 301 -1.97 7.23 12.99
CA LEU A 301 -1.70 6.55 14.26
C LEU A 301 -2.99 6.07 14.94
N THR A 302 -3.07 4.78 15.24
CA THR A 302 -4.13 4.15 16.06
C THR A 302 -3.56 3.59 17.36
N LEU A 303 -4.42 3.25 18.33
CA LEU A 303 -4.04 2.68 19.61
C LEU A 303 -4.64 1.28 19.80
N ASN A 304 -3.78 0.30 20.09
CA ASN A 304 -4.12 -1.09 20.48
C ASN A 304 -4.98 -1.91 19.49
N ASN A 305 -5.30 -1.38 18.31
CA ASN A 305 -6.06 -2.13 17.31
C ASN A 305 -5.13 -2.92 16.36
N MET A 306 -4.96 -4.22 16.65
CA MET A 306 -4.12 -5.13 15.86
C MET A 306 -4.75 -5.63 14.56
N SER A 307 -6.05 -5.37 14.32
CA SER A 307 -6.73 -5.89 13.12
C SER A 307 -6.05 -5.48 11.82
N GLY A 308 -5.48 -4.27 11.78
CA GLY A 308 -4.72 -3.76 10.64
C GLY A 308 -3.45 -4.57 10.38
N VAL A 309 -2.71 -4.91 11.43
CA VAL A 309 -1.48 -5.73 11.36
C VAL A 309 -1.82 -7.15 10.91
N ASP A 310 -2.85 -7.76 11.50
CA ASP A 310 -3.25 -9.12 11.17
C ASP A 310 -3.75 -9.25 9.73
N MET A 311 -4.52 -8.27 9.25
CA MET A 311 -4.93 -8.23 7.85
C MET A 311 -3.72 -8.03 6.94
N SER A 312 -2.77 -7.20 7.32
CA SER A 312 -1.54 -6.96 6.55
C SER A 312 -0.69 -8.22 6.44
N ARG A 313 -0.63 -9.05 7.49
CA ARG A 313 0.04 -10.36 7.47
C ARG A 313 -0.57 -11.30 6.44
N ILE A 314 -1.91 -11.40 6.39
CA ILE A 314 -2.63 -12.21 5.40
C ILE A 314 -2.38 -11.69 3.97
N LEU A 315 -2.50 -10.37 3.78
CA LEU A 315 -2.27 -9.74 2.48
C LEU A 315 -0.82 -9.94 2.00
N HIS A 316 0.15 -9.79 2.92
CA HIS A 316 1.56 -10.03 2.63
C HIS A 316 1.78 -11.45 2.13
N PHE A 317 1.21 -12.44 2.82
CA PHE A 317 1.27 -13.84 2.40
C PHE A 317 0.70 -14.03 0.98
N TYR A 318 -0.54 -13.58 0.73
CA TYR A 318 -1.14 -13.69 -0.61
C TYR A 318 -0.34 -12.97 -1.70
N SER A 319 0.29 -11.84 -1.37
CA SER A 319 1.11 -11.09 -2.34
C SER A 319 2.35 -11.86 -2.82
N HIS A 320 2.80 -12.88 -2.09
CA HIS A 320 3.98 -13.68 -2.41
C HIS A 320 3.66 -15.07 -2.96
N LEU A 321 2.39 -15.51 -2.94
CA LEU A 321 2.02 -16.85 -3.40
C LEU A 321 2.15 -17.04 -4.90
N ASN A 322 1.80 -16.02 -5.69
CA ASN A 322 1.85 -16.10 -7.13
C ASN A 322 2.35 -14.77 -7.74
N PRO A 323 3.30 -14.78 -8.70
CA PRO A 323 3.87 -13.58 -9.29
C PRO A 323 2.85 -12.63 -9.94
N SER A 324 1.71 -13.14 -10.42
CA SER A 324 0.67 -12.35 -11.09
C SER A 324 -0.24 -11.58 -10.13
N VAL A 325 -0.23 -11.90 -8.83
CA VAL A 325 -1.13 -11.28 -7.82
C VAL A 325 -0.87 -9.78 -7.71
N ARG A 326 0.40 -9.36 -7.60
CA ARG A 326 0.74 -7.93 -7.46
C ARG A 326 0.52 -7.14 -8.75
N PRO A 327 0.98 -7.58 -9.94
CA PRO A 327 0.65 -6.93 -11.20
C PRO A 327 -0.85 -6.77 -11.42
N LEU A 328 -1.65 -7.80 -11.09
CA LEU A 328 -3.11 -7.73 -11.17
C LEU A 328 -3.67 -6.67 -10.21
N MET A 329 -3.28 -6.74 -8.93
CA MET A 329 -3.73 -5.79 -7.91
C MET A 329 -3.43 -4.34 -8.30
N TYR A 330 -2.23 -4.09 -8.82
CA TYR A 330 -1.83 -2.75 -9.24
C TYR A 330 -2.62 -2.30 -10.47
N THR A 331 -2.73 -3.15 -11.49
CA THR A 331 -3.48 -2.81 -12.71
C THR A 331 -4.93 -2.46 -12.37
N VAL A 332 -5.60 -3.30 -11.57
CA VAL A 332 -6.99 -3.09 -11.14
C VAL A 332 -7.15 -1.81 -10.31
N ARG A 333 -6.26 -1.54 -9.36
CA ARG A 333 -6.32 -0.28 -8.58
C ARG A 333 -6.13 0.97 -9.45
N LYS A 334 -5.19 0.93 -10.41
CA LYS A 334 -4.96 2.08 -11.31
C LYS A 334 -6.16 2.30 -12.24
N TRP A 335 -6.71 1.22 -12.78
CA TRP A 335 -7.95 1.26 -13.56
C TRP A 335 -9.11 1.85 -12.75
N ALA A 336 -9.34 1.38 -11.53
CA ALA A 336 -10.45 1.84 -10.70
C ALA A 336 -10.36 3.32 -10.34
N THR A 337 -9.15 3.85 -10.15
CA THR A 337 -8.95 5.29 -10.01
C THR A 337 -9.22 6.04 -11.31
N ALA A 338 -8.76 5.54 -12.46
CA ALA A 338 -8.98 6.18 -13.76
C ALA A 338 -10.46 6.20 -14.18
N SER A 339 -11.23 5.16 -13.84
CA SER A 339 -12.68 5.08 -14.10
C SER A 339 -13.53 5.80 -13.05
N GLY A 340 -12.91 6.37 -12.00
CA GLY A 340 -13.60 7.01 -10.88
C GLY A 340 -14.45 6.03 -10.05
N VAL A 341 -14.10 4.74 -10.04
CA VAL A 341 -14.71 3.72 -9.18
C VAL A 341 -14.23 3.88 -7.73
N THR A 342 -13.00 4.37 -7.55
CA THR A 342 -12.41 4.68 -6.25
C THR A 342 -12.04 6.17 -6.20
N GLU A 343 -12.26 6.82 -5.07
CA GLU A 343 -11.82 8.19 -4.81
C GLU A 343 -10.94 8.27 -3.56
N LYS A 344 -10.15 9.35 -3.43
CA LYS A 344 -9.28 9.60 -2.26
C LYS A 344 -10.06 10.01 -1.01
N VAL A 345 -11.16 10.73 -1.20
CA VAL A 345 -12.02 11.16 -0.10
C VAL A 345 -12.87 9.96 0.34
N PRO A 346 -13.32 9.87 1.60
CA PRO A 346 -14.33 8.90 2.01
C PRO A 346 -15.71 9.19 1.39
N GLY A 347 -16.44 8.15 0.98
CA GLY A 347 -17.78 8.30 0.41
C GLY A 347 -18.45 6.97 0.07
N SER A 348 -19.44 7.00 -0.82
CA SER A 348 -20.24 5.84 -1.20
C SER A 348 -19.60 4.94 -2.27
N TRP A 349 -18.41 5.30 -2.75
CA TRP A 349 -17.64 4.53 -3.71
C TRP A 349 -16.92 3.33 -3.08
N VAL A 350 -16.42 2.45 -3.95
CA VAL A 350 -15.59 1.32 -3.54
C VAL A 350 -14.24 1.87 -3.04
N THR A 351 -13.76 1.36 -1.91
CA THR A 351 -12.44 1.72 -1.37
C THR A 351 -11.35 0.81 -1.95
N ASN A 352 -10.09 1.26 -1.93
CA ASN A 352 -8.95 0.42 -2.33
C ASN A 352 -8.87 -0.89 -1.54
N PHE A 353 -9.26 -0.87 -0.26
CA PHE A 353 -9.33 -2.08 0.56
C PHE A 353 -10.40 -3.06 0.05
N GLN A 354 -11.61 -2.60 -0.23
CA GLN A 354 -12.69 -3.44 -0.79
C GLN A 354 -12.30 -4.01 -2.16
N LEU A 355 -11.71 -3.20 -3.03
CA LEU A 355 -11.23 -3.64 -4.33
C LEU A 355 -10.14 -4.71 -4.19
N THR A 356 -9.26 -4.58 -3.18
CA THR A 356 -8.25 -5.60 -2.84
C THR A 356 -8.92 -6.91 -2.45
N LEU A 357 -9.94 -6.86 -1.59
CA LEU A 357 -10.69 -8.05 -1.19
C LEU A 357 -11.38 -8.72 -2.40
N MET A 358 -11.94 -7.93 -3.31
CA MET A 358 -12.55 -8.45 -4.53
C MET A 358 -11.53 -9.17 -5.45
N VAL A 359 -10.35 -8.59 -5.66
CA VAL A 359 -9.28 -9.22 -6.45
C VAL A 359 -8.82 -10.53 -5.81
N LEU A 360 -8.59 -10.54 -4.49
CA LEU A 360 -8.16 -11.75 -3.79
C LEU A 360 -9.22 -12.85 -3.84
N PHE A 361 -10.49 -12.49 -3.67
CA PHE A 361 -11.58 -13.45 -3.79
C PHE A 361 -11.69 -14.05 -5.19
N HIS A 362 -11.52 -13.23 -6.24
CA HIS A 362 -11.47 -13.74 -7.62
C HIS A 362 -10.37 -14.78 -7.78
N LEU A 363 -9.16 -14.48 -7.29
CA LEU A 363 -8.04 -15.41 -7.34
C LEU A 363 -8.27 -16.69 -6.51
N GLN A 364 -9.06 -16.61 -5.42
CA GLN A 364 -9.52 -17.81 -4.70
C GLN A 364 -10.49 -18.64 -5.55
N GLN A 365 -11.41 -18.01 -6.30
CA GLN A 365 -12.31 -18.72 -7.22
C GLN A 365 -11.53 -19.42 -8.36
N ARG A 366 -10.39 -18.85 -8.77
CA ARG A 366 -9.48 -19.47 -9.76
C ARG A 366 -8.60 -20.57 -9.18
N GLY A 367 -8.63 -20.82 -7.87
CA GLY A 367 -7.74 -21.78 -7.21
C GLY A 367 -6.27 -21.35 -7.15
N ILE A 368 -5.99 -20.06 -7.39
CA ILE A 368 -4.63 -19.47 -7.33
C ILE A 368 -4.27 -19.12 -5.89
N LEU A 369 -5.26 -18.68 -5.11
CA LEU A 369 -5.08 -18.38 -3.70
C LEU A 369 -5.92 -19.33 -2.84
N PRO A 370 -5.40 -19.81 -1.71
CA PRO A 370 -6.18 -20.58 -0.77
C PRO A 370 -7.20 -19.69 -0.03
N SER A 371 -8.28 -20.30 0.46
CA SER A 371 -9.23 -19.63 1.36
C SER A 371 -8.56 -19.22 2.68
N ILE A 372 -9.07 -18.24 3.43
CA ILE A 372 -8.48 -17.93 4.75
C ILE A 372 -8.76 -19.06 5.76
N LYS A 373 -9.84 -19.82 5.56
CA LYS A 373 -10.19 -20.98 6.40
C LYS A 373 -9.14 -22.10 6.30
N SER A 374 -8.48 -22.29 5.16
CA SER A 374 -7.48 -23.37 5.02
C SER A 374 -6.21 -23.11 5.82
N PHE A 375 -6.03 -21.91 6.37
CA PHE A 375 -4.98 -21.65 7.36
C PHE A 375 -5.22 -22.34 8.72
N LYS A 376 -6.35 -23.06 8.92
CA LYS A 376 -6.72 -23.66 10.20
C LYS A 376 -5.89 -24.90 10.57
N GLY A 377 -5.05 -24.71 11.58
CA GLY A 377 -4.17 -25.67 12.24
C GLY A 377 -3.02 -24.97 12.98
N ARG A 378 -2.72 -23.71 12.61
CA ARG A 378 -1.78 -22.83 13.30
C ARG A 378 -2.41 -21.44 13.44
N PRO A 379 -2.06 -20.63 14.45
CA PRO A 379 -2.61 -19.28 14.58
C PRO A 379 -2.22 -18.46 13.35
N VAL A 380 -3.03 -17.46 12.98
CA VAL A 380 -2.70 -16.40 11.99
C VAL A 380 -1.21 -16.08 12.13
N PRO A 381 -0.34 -16.29 11.12
CA PRO A 381 1.01 -16.82 11.30
C PRO A 381 1.66 -16.25 12.56
N GLU A 382 1.48 -16.94 13.70
CA GLU A 382 2.08 -16.53 14.95
C GLU A 382 3.44 -17.20 15.04
N ARG A 383 4.46 -16.36 15.15
CA ARG A 383 5.54 -16.47 16.14
C ARG A 383 6.45 -17.71 16.10
N GLN A 384 6.34 -18.61 15.13
CA GLN A 384 7.29 -19.71 14.97
C GLN A 384 8.02 -19.63 13.63
N ASP A 385 9.31 -19.36 13.76
CA ASP A 385 10.34 -19.61 12.76
C ASP A 385 10.31 -21.08 12.34
N THR A 386 9.61 -21.42 11.26
CA THR A 386 9.84 -22.70 10.59
C THR A 386 9.66 -22.55 9.08
N ASN A 387 10.75 -22.79 8.35
CA ASN A 387 10.79 -22.97 6.89
C ASN A 387 9.94 -24.16 6.39
N GLU A 388 9.30 -24.91 7.28
CA GLU A 388 8.51 -26.11 6.97
C GLU A 388 7.07 -25.79 6.51
N SER A 389 6.47 -24.66 6.90
CA SER A 389 5.07 -24.37 6.56
C SER A 389 4.82 -23.94 5.12
N VAL A 390 5.87 -23.54 4.38
CA VAL A 390 5.76 -23.13 2.97
C VAL A 390 5.65 -24.35 2.05
N GLN A 391 6.21 -25.50 2.45
CA GLN A 391 6.20 -26.71 1.60
C GLN A 391 4.86 -27.46 1.65
N GLU A 392 4.13 -27.45 2.76
CA GLU A 392 2.85 -28.17 2.89
C GLU A 392 1.65 -27.46 2.25
N HIS A 393 1.67 -26.12 2.13
CA HIS A 393 0.58 -25.32 1.53
C HIS A 393 0.53 -25.35 0.00
N ASN A 394 1.54 -25.93 -0.66
CA ASN A 394 1.56 -26.08 -2.12
C ASN A 394 0.67 -27.22 -2.62
N SER A 395 0.14 -28.08 -1.74
CA SER A 395 -0.63 -29.26 -2.15
C SER A 395 -2.06 -28.94 -2.63
N ASP A 396 -2.65 -27.82 -2.19
CA ASP A 396 -4.00 -27.38 -2.56
C ASP A 396 -4.04 -26.17 -3.51
N ILE A 397 -2.87 -25.60 -3.85
CA ILE A 397 -2.78 -24.51 -4.83
C ILE A 397 -2.69 -25.15 -6.20
N ASN A 398 -3.69 -24.90 -7.05
CA ASN A 398 -3.57 -25.27 -8.45
C ASN A 398 -2.37 -24.50 -9.02
N ASN A 399 -1.43 -25.22 -9.64
CA ASN A 399 -0.38 -24.63 -10.49
C ASN A 399 -1.04 -24.07 -11.77
N SER A 400 -1.95 -23.10 -11.60
CA SER A 400 -2.60 -22.43 -12.71
C SER A 400 -1.52 -21.72 -13.53
N THR A 401 -1.47 -22.07 -14.81
CA THR A 401 -0.59 -21.47 -15.81
C THR A 401 -1.18 -20.18 -16.38
N GLU A 402 -2.26 -19.65 -15.79
CA GLU A 402 -2.91 -18.43 -16.25
C GLU A 402 -1.95 -17.24 -16.18
N SER A 403 -1.87 -16.55 -17.31
CA SER A 403 -1.14 -15.31 -17.46
C SER A 403 -1.82 -14.16 -16.69
N ALA A 404 -1.05 -13.11 -16.40
CA ALA A 404 -1.59 -11.92 -15.74
C ALA A 404 -2.73 -11.26 -16.55
N GLU A 405 -2.66 -11.34 -17.89
CA GLU A 405 -3.70 -10.90 -18.81
C GLU A 405 -5.00 -11.70 -18.68
N GLU A 406 -4.94 -13.03 -18.68
CA GLU A 406 -6.12 -13.89 -18.50
C GLU A 406 -6.79 -13.66 -17.14
N LEU A 407 -6.00 -13.43 -16.09
CA LEU A 407 -6.52 -13.09 -14.76
C LEU A 407 -7.19 -11.72 -14.73
N LEU A 408 -6.66 -10.75 -15.47
CA LEU A 408 -7.27 -9.43 -15.59
C LEU A 408 -8.60 -9.48 -16.35
N LEU A 409 -8.64 -10.17 -17.49
CA LEU A 409 -9.86 -10.32 -18.28
C LEU A 409 -10.94 -11.08 -17.50
N SER A 410 -10.59 -12.21 -16.89
CA SER A 410 -11.52 -13.00 -16.09
C SER A 410 -12.00 -12.25 -14.85
N PHE A 411 -11.19 -11.37 -14.24
CA PHE A 411 -11.62 -10.52 -13.12
C PHE A 411 -12.75 -9.57 -13.55
N PHE A 412 -12.59 -8.90 -14.69
CA PHE A 412 -13.62 -8.01 -15.23
C PHE A 412 -14.89 -8.78 -15.61
N GLU A 413 -14.75 -9.93 -16.26
CA GLU A 413 -15.87 -10.80 -16.65
C GLU A 413 -16.64 -11.34 -15.43
N PHE A 414 -15.92 -11.81 -14.42
CA PHE A 414 -16.50 -12.35 -13.19
C PHE A 414 -17.37 -11.31 -12.48
N TYR A 415 -16.86 -10.10 -12.25
CA TYR A 415 -17.61 -9.08 -11.53
C TYR A 415 -18.61 -8.29 -12.38
N ALA A 416 -18.47 -8.28 -13.71
CA ALA A 416 -19.51 -7.75 -14.59
C ALA A 416 -20.81 -8.58 -14.49
N SER A 417 -20.67 -9.91 -14.35
CA SER A 417 -21.80 -10.86 -14.30
C SER A 417 -22.19 -11.32 -12.88
N PHE A 418 -21.45 -10.90 -11.85
CA PHE A 418 -21.69 -11.31 -10.47
C PHE A 418 -23.08 -10.85 -9.96
N ASP A 419 -23.86 -11.77 -9.39
CA ASP A 419 -25.16 -11.46 -8.77
C ASP A 419 -24.98 -10.75 -7.43
N PHE A 420 -24.64 -9.47 -7.49
CA PHE A 420 -24.60 -8.60 -6.32
C PHE A 420 -25.98 -8.34 -5.71
N LYS A 421 -27.11 -8.86 -6.24
CA LYS A 421 -28.40 -8.70 -5.56
C LYS A 421 -28.51 -9.71 -4.42
N LYS A 422 -28.19 -10.98 -4.70
CA LYS A 422 -28.35 -12.09 -3.74
C LYS A 422 -27.05 -12.53 -3.07
N LYS A 423 -25.92 -12.43 -3.77
CA LYS A 423 -24.65 -12.99 -3.32
C LYS A 423 -23.75 -11.95 -2.66
N GLY A 424 -23.00 -12.43 -1.67
CA GLY A 424 -21.90 -11.75 -1.01
C GLY A 424 -20.59 -12.51 -1.20
N ILE A 425 -19.49 -11.83 -0.87
CA ILE A 425 -18.12 -12.29 -1.03
C ILE A 425 -17.58 -12.72 0.33
N SER A 426 -17.01 -13.93 0.44
CA SER A 426 -16.35 -14.43 1.64
C SER A 426 -14.95 -14.94 1.32
N LEU A 427 -13.92 -14.15 1.67
CA LEU A 427 -12.53 -14.60 1.59
C LEU A 427 -12.21 -15.68 2.64
N TYR A 428 -13.02 -15.75 3.69
CA TYR A 428 -12.87 -16.74 4.74
C TYR A 428 -13.09 -18.15 4.20
N SER A 429 -14.24 -18.40 3.60
CA SER A 429 -14.55 -19.68 2.96
C SER A 429 -13.94 -19.82 1.56
N GLY A 430 -13.55 -18.71 0.93
CA GLY A 430 -13.17 -18.71 -0.49
C GLY A 430 -14.36 -19.05 -1.39
N GLN A 431 -15.59 -18.72 -0.96
CA GLN A 431 -16.83 -19.03 -1.68
C GLN A 431 -17.80 -17.85 -1.64
N THR A 432 -18.74 -17.83 -2.58
CA THR A 432 -19.88 -16.92 -2.51
C THR A 432 -20.83 -17.34 -1.39
N ILE A 433 -21.46 -16.37 -0.75
CA ILE A 433 -22.43 -16.59 0.35
C ILE A 433 -23.74 -15.88 0.01
N GLU A 434 -24.85 -16.33 0.58
CA GLU A 434 -26.08 -15.53 0.58
C GLU A 434 -25.89 -14.29 1.46
N LYS A 435 -26.45 -13.16 1.06
CA LYS A 435 -26.34 -11.92 1.83
C LYS A 435 -27.06 -12.03 3.18
N PRO A 436 -26.35 -11.84 4.30
CA PRO A 436 -26.99 -11.83 5.63
C PRO A 436 -27.83 -10.57 5.88
N GLU A 437 -27.53 -9.48 5.19
CA GLU A 437 -28.20 -8.18 5.32
C GLU A 437 -28.39 -7.52 3.96
N TYR A 438 -29.37 -6.61 3.84
CA TYR A 438 -29.54 -5.80 2.63
C TYR A 438 -28.43 -4.76 2.53
N SER A 439 -27.61 -4.85 1.49
CA SER A 439 -26.61 -3.85 1.11
C SER A 439 -26.39 -3.90 -0.39
N SER A 440 -25.86 -2.83 -1.01
CA SER A 440 -25.51 -2.88 -2.44
C SER A 440 -24.42 -3.93 -2.67
N LEU A 441 -23.28 -3.78 -1.98
CA LEU A 441 -22.16 -4.72 -2.00
C LEU A 441 -22.01 -5.35 -0.61
N TYR A 442 -21.83 -6.67 -0.56
CA TYR A 442 -21.55 -7.39 0.67
C TYR A 442 -20.22 -8.13 0.56
N ILE A 443 -19.21 -7.64 1.29
CA ILE A 443 -17.93 -8.34 1.46
C ILE A 443 -17.81 -8.67 2.95
N GLN A 444 -17.85 -9.95 3.29
CA GLN A 444 -17.63 -10.39 4.67
C GLN A 444 -16.23 -9.95 5.11
N ASN A 445 -16.14 -9.24 6.24
CA ASN A 445 -14.86 -8.85 6.79
C ASN A 445 -14.04 -10.11 7.14
N PRO A 446 -12.80 -10.25 6.62
CA PRO A 446 -11.99 -11.45 6.81
C PRO A 446 -11.68 -11.81 8.27
N LEU A 447 -11.52 -10.79 9.13
CA LEU A 447 -11.15 -10.96 10.54
C LEU A 447 -12.38 -10.91 11.45
N GLU A 448 -13.30 -9.97 11.18
CA GLU A 448 -14.52 -9.75 11.95
C GLU A 448 -15.76 -10.19 11.15
N ARG A 449 -15.91 -11.50 10.97
CA ARG A 449 -16.86 -12.14 10.02
C ARG A 449 -18.34 -11.75 10.16
N GLN A 450 -18.73 -11.18 11.29
CA GLN A 450 -20.06 -10.62 11.54
C GLN A 450 -20.30 -9.26 10.86
N LEU A 451 -19.27 -8.66 10.26
CA LEU A 451 -19.32 -7.33 9.68
C LEU A 451 -19.16 -7.36 8.16
N ASN A 452 -19.81 -6.39 7.52
CA ASN A 452 -19.66 -6.11 6.10
C ASN A 452 -18.63 -5.00 5.89
N ALA A 453 -17.55 -5.32 5.17
CA ALA A 453 -16.47 -4.39 4.85
C ALA A 453 -16.85 -3.33 3.80
N SER A 454 -18.01 -3.48 3.14
CA SER A 454 -18.51 -2.61 2.07
C SER A 454 -19.85 -1.93 2.37
N ARG A 455 -20.19 -1.70 3.65
CA ARG A 455 -21.44 -1.03 4.04
C ARG A 455 -21.59 0.39 3.49
N ASN A 456 -20.48 1.09 3.21
CA ASN A 456 -20.53 2.42 2.63
C ASN A 456 -21.00 2.42 1.17
N VAL A 457 -20.91 1.30 0.45
CA VAL A 457 -21.07 1.27 -1.01
C VAL A 457 -22.53 1.46 -1.42
N GLY A 458 -22.78 2.55 -2.15
CA GLY A 458 -24.11 2.91 -2.67
C GLY A 458 -24.51 2.11 -3.92
N ALA A 459 -25.81 2.05 -4.20
CA ALA A 459 -26.33 1.32 -5.36
C ALA A 459 -25.96 1.99 -6.71
N SER A 460 -25.77 3.31 -6.72
CA SER A 460 -25.21 4.04 -7.87
C SER A 460 -23.77 3.66 -8.14
N ASP A 461 -22.95 3.59 -7.09
CA ASP A 461 -21.52 3.31 -7.18
C ASP A 461 -21.26 1.84 -7.54
N LEU A 462 -22.09 0.92 -7.06
CA LEU A 462 -22.06 -0.48 -7.50
C LEU A 462 -22.42 -0.61 -8.99
N ARG A 463 -23.45 0.11 -9.47
CA ARG A 463 -23.77 0.11 -10.91
C ARG A 463 -22.62 0.67 -11.74
N LYS A 464 -22.01 1.77 -11.27
CA LYS A 464 -20.81 2.34 -11.91
C LYS A 464 -19.67 1.32 -11.97
N LEU A 465 -19.40 0.61 -10.87
CA LEU A 465 -18.43 -0.47 -10.82
C LEU A 465 -18.71 -1.52 -11.90
N GLN A 466 -19.93 -2.05 -11.98
CA GLN A 466 -20.29 -3.08 -12.96
C GLN A 466 -20.15 -2.57 -14.40
N THR A 467 -20.71 -1.41 -14.71
CA THR A 467 -20.60 -0.80 -16.04
C THR A 467 -19.14 -0.57 -16.44
N SER A 468 -18.32 -0.02 -15.54
CA SER A 468 -16.91 0.18 -15.82
C SER A 468 -16.14 -1.14 -16.00
N MET A 469 -16.49 -2.21 -15.30
CA MET A 469 -15.88 -3.54 -15.50
C MET A 469 -16.21 -4.08 -16.90
N THR A 470 -17.47 -3.96 -17.35
CA THR A 470 -17.90 -4.35 -18.70
C THR A 470 -17.18 -3.54 -19.79
N GLU A 471 -17.06 -2.23 -19.60
CA GLU A 471 -16.34 -1.35 -20.54
C GLU A 471 -14.85 -1.69 -20.62
N ALA A 472 -14.21 -1.96 -19.48
CA ALA A 472 -12.81 -2.36 -19.41
C ALA A 472 -12.57 -3.69 -20.13
N LEU A 473 -13.43 -4.69 -19.90
CA LEU A 473 -13.36 -5.99 -20.57
C LEU A 473 -13.44 -5.83 -22.09
N TRP A 474 -14.45 -5.11 -22.57
CA TRP A 474 -14.65 -4.88 -24.01
C TRP A 474 -13.47 -4.12 -24.64
N THR A 475 -12.95 -3.12 -23.93
CA THR A 475 -11.82 -2.30 -24.39
C THR A 475 -10.55 -3.14 -24.52
N LEU A 476 -10.24 -3.98 -23.53
CA LEU A 476 -9.07 -4.87 -23.57
C LEU A 476 -9.21 -5.94 -24.66
N GLN A 477 -10.38 -6.54 -24.83
CA GLN A 477 -10.63 -7.51 -25.91
C GLN A 477 -10.43 -6.90 -27.31
N LYS A 478 -10.80 -5.63 -27.50
CA LYS A 478 -10.60 -4.90 -28.77
C LYS A 478 -9.14 -4.47 -28.98
N THR A 479 -8.37 -4.27 -27.90
CA THR A 479 -7.01 -3.70 -27.94
C THR A 479 -5.95 -4.66 -27.42
N ASN A 480 -6.19 -5.97 -27.60
CA ASN A 480 -5.35 -7.07 -27.14
C ASN A 480 -4.04 -7.23 -27.94
N HIS A 481 -3.89 -6.53 -29.07
CA HIS A 481 -2.70 -6.57 -29.91
C HIS A 481 -2.06 -5.21 -30.06
N LYS A 482 -0.72 -5.22 -30.11
CA LYS A 482 0.08 -4.03 -30.34
C LYS A 482 -0.21 -3.47 -31.74
N PRO A 483 -0.66 -2.21 -31.86
CA PRO A 483 -0.97 -1.62 -33.15
C PRO A 483 0.31 -1.45 -33.98
N SER A 484 0.20 -1.59 -35.29
CA SER A 484 1.32 -1.38 -36.22
C SER A 484 1.75 0.09 -36.31
N THR A 485 0.90 1.02 -35.87
CA THR A 485 1.15 2.47 -35.85
C THR A 485 1.59 2.93 -34.46
N LYS A 486 2.62 3.80 -34.41
CA LYS A 486 3.26 4.24 -33.15
C LYS A 486 2.38 5.09 -32.22
N ASP A 487 1.28 5.65 -32.72
CA ASP A 487 0.48 6.67 -32.00
C ASP A 487 -0.77 6.12 -31.28
N SER A 488 -1.07 4.82 -31.39
CA SER A 488 -2.26 4.23 -30.76
C SER A 488 -1.93 3.55 -29.42
N SER A 489 -2.64 3.97 -28.36
CA SER A 489 -2.61 3.28 -27.06
C SER A 489 -3.25 1.90 -27.17
N TRP A 490 -2.66 0.88 -26.52
CA TRP A 490 -3.14 -0.50 -26.55
C TRP A 490 -2.94 -1.19 -25.19
N GLY A 491 -3.61 -2.32 -24.97
CA GLY A 491 -3.54 -3.07 -23.72
C GLY A 491 -3.98 -2.23 -22.51
N ILE A 492 -3.29 -2.35 -21.37
CA ILE A 492 -3.70 -1.68 -20.11
C ILE A 492 -3.65 -0.14 -20.20
N CYS A 493 -2.86 0.41 -21.11
CA CYS A 493 -2.78 1.86 -21.31
C CYS A 493 -4.13 2.46 -21.74
N THR A 494 -4.99 1.67 -22.37
CA THR A 494 -6.32 2.14 -22.82
C THR A 494 -7.29 2.34 -21.66
N ILE A 495 -7.22 1.47 -20.65
CA ILE A 495 -8.08 1.50 -19.46
C ILE A 495 -7.52 2.38 -18.32
N PHE A 496 -6.34 2.96 -18.50
CA PHE A 496 -5.75 3.94 -17.57
C PHE A 496 -6.12 5.38 -17.91
N LYS A 497 -6.77 5.62 -19.06
CA LYS A 497 -7.23 6.95 -19.46
C LYS A 497 -8.49 7.32 -18.66
N PRO A 498 -8.57 8.54 -18.11
CA PRO A 498 -9.78 8.98 -17.44
C PRO A 498 -10.94 9.03 -18.44
N VAL A 499 -12.14 8.69 -17.96
CA VAL A 499 -13.38 8.72 -18.75
C VAL A 499 -13.79 10.17 -19.00
N ILE A 500 -13.01 10.91 -19.79
CA ILE A 500 -13.41 12.23 -20.29
C ILE A 500 -13.96 12.03 -21.69
N ALA A 501 -15.29 12.07 -21.78
CA ALA A 501 -16.08 12.22 -23.01
C ALA A 501 -15.83 11.20 -24.14
N GLN A 502 -15.92 9.90 -23.85
CA GLN A 502 -16.23 8.93 -24.91
C GLN A 502 -17.74 8.87 -25.17
N ASP A 503 -18.14 9.79 -26.05
CA ASP A 503 -19.13 9.71 -27.12
C ASP A 503 -20.52 9.07 -26.88
N ARG A 504 -21.55 9.73 -27.41
CA ARG A 504 -22.99 9.37 -27.33
C ARG A 504 -23.32 7.96 -27.84
N HIS A 505 -22.37 7.28 -28.45
CA HIS A 505 -22.49 5.93 -28.99
C HIS A 505 -22.65 4.85 -27.91
N THR A 506 -22.04 5.02 -26.73
CA THR A 506 -22.10 4.04 -25.61
C THR A 506 -23.48 4.04 -24.95
N GLN A 507 -24.13 5.21 -24.88
CA GLN A 507 -25.52 5.34 -24.40
C GLN A 507 -26.54 4.72 -25.37
N LEU A 508 -26.31 4.80 -26.69
CA LEU A 508 -27.15 4.14 -27.68
C LEU A 508 -27.06 2.60 -27.62
N MET A 509 -25.89 2.06 -27.25
CA MET A 509 -25.70 0.61 -27.10
C MET A 509 -26.32 0.04 -25.82
N HIS A 510 -26.28 0.79 -24.71
CA HIS A 510 -27.03 0.43 -23.48
C HIS A 510 -28.54 0.31 -23.75
N ARG A 511 -29.07 1.15 -24.65
CA ARG A 511 -30.47 1.06 -25.09
C ARG A 511 -30.75 -0.19 -25.92
N LYS A 512 -29.80 -0.67 -26.75
CA LYS A 512 -29.99 -1.89 -27.55
C LYS A 512 -29.96 -3.18 -26.70
N PHE A 513 -29.08 -3.26 -25.70
CA PHE A 513 -29.02 -4.41 -24.79
C PHE A 513 -30.27 -4.52 -23.89
N GLN A 514 -30.77 -3.40 -23.34
CA GLN A 514 -32.04 -3.40 -22.59
C GLN A 514 -33.24 -3.78 -23.45
N VAL A 515 -33.26 -3.39 -24.72
CA VAL A 515 -34.35 -3.70 -25.64
C VAL A 515 -34.37 -5.20 -26.01
N GLN A 516 -33.22 -5.85 -26.15
CA GLN A 516 -33.16 -7.30 -26.39
C GLN A 516 -33.65 -8.13 -25.19
N GLU A 517 -33.39 -7.69 -23.95
CA GLU A 517 -33.96 -8.32 -22.74
C GLU A 517 -35.49 -8.10 -22.64
N LEU A 518 -35.98 -6.90 -22.99
CA LEU A 518 -37.42 -6.58 -23.03
C LEU A 518 -38.21 -7.41 -24.07
N PHE A 519 -37.57 -7.87 -25.14
CA PHE A 519 -38.21 -8.74 -26.14
C PHE A 519 -38.13 -10.24 -25.79
N GLN A 520 -37.25 -10.65 -24.87
CA GLN A 520 -37.24 -12.02 -24.34
C GLN A 520 -38.26 -12.23 -23.21
N GLU A 521 -38.54 -11.21 -22.39
CA GLU A 521 -39.56 -11.31 -21.34
C GLU A 521 -41.01 -11.34 -21.88
N ASN A 522 -41.26 -10.78 -23.06
CA ASN A 522 -42.61 -10.72 -23.64
C ASN A 522 -43.08 -12.02 -24.32
N GLN A 523 -42.22 -13.02 -24.52
CA GLN A 523 -42.64 -14.34 -25.02
C GLN A 523 -43.03 -15.33 -23.92
N ALA A 524 -42.84 -14.99 -22.64
CA ALA A 524 -43.11 -15.88 -21.51
C ALA A 524 -44.38 -15.51 -20.70
N LYS A 525 -45.16 -14.50 -21.11
CA LYS A 525 -46.38 -14.09 -20.41
C LYS A 525 -47.56 -13.85 -21.36
N SER A 526 -48.05 -14.94 -21.95
CA SER A 526 -49.43 -15.02 -22.44
C SER A 526 -50.21 -15.99 -21.57
N ASN A 527 -50.90 -15.44 -20.57
CA ASN A 527 -52.14 -15.92 -19.95
C ASN A 527 -52.17 -15.43 -18.49
N GLU A 528 -52.81 -14.30 -18.24
CA GLU A 528 -53.97 -14.26 -17.35
C GLU A 528 -54.57 -12.84 -17.30
N SER A 529 -55.89 -12.85 -17.15
CA SER A 529 -56.90 -11.81 -17.26
C SER A 529 -56.65 -10.56 -16.42
N GLY A 530 -57.01 -9.41 -17.00
CA GLY A 530 -56.80 -8.09 -16.41
C GLY A 530 -57.86 -7.64 -15.40
N TYR A 531 -57.52 -6.52 -14.75
CA TYR A 531 -58.45 -5.51 -14.24
C TYR A 531 -57.82 -4.13 -14.44
N ILE A 532 -58.59 -3.23 -15.04
CA ILE A 532 -58.30 -1.82 -15.23
C ILE A 532 -58.80 -1.09 -13.98
N VAL A 533 -57.97 -0.24 -13.37
CA VAL A 533 -58.44 0.82 -12.47
C VAL A 533 -57.86 2.14 -12.95
N GLU A 534 -58.75 3.00 -13.43
CA GLU A 534 -58.48 4.35 -13.91
C GLU A 534 -58.01 5.26 -12.78
N ALA A 535 -57.01 6.08 -13.09
CA ALA A 535 -56.54 7.15 -12.22
C ALA A 535 -57.51 8.33 -12.24
N THR A 536 -57.84 8.86 -11.06
CA THR A 536 -58.42 10.20 -10.94
C THR A 536 -57.48 11.12 -10.17
N ILE A 537 -57.10 12.20 -10.84
CA ILE A 537 -56.32 13.33 -10.33
C ILE A 537 -57.29 14.26 -9.59
N ALA A 538 -57.00 14.58 -8.34
CA ALA A 538 -57.50 15.78 -7.67
C ALA A 538 -56.48 16.23 -6.62
N GLY A 539 -55.94 17.43 -6.79
CA GLY A 539 -55.13 18.10 -5.77
C GLY A 539 -56.01 18.72 -4.67
N VAL A 540 -55.35 19.19 -3.60
CA VAL A 540 -55.58 20.47 -2.88
C VAL A 540 -54.90 20.43 -1.50
N LYS A 541 -53.98 21.41 -1.30
CA LYS A 541 -53.65 22.24 -0.12
C LYS A 541 -53.49 21.67 1.32
N SER A 542 -52.34 22.05 1.90
CA SER A 542 -52.07 22.63 3.24
C SER A 542 -52.91 22.22 4.47
N ASN A 543 -52.25 21.73 5.51
CA ASN A 543 -52.02 22.40 6.81
C ASN A 543 -51.70 21.37 7.92
N SER A 544 -50.50 21.50 8.51
CA SER A 544 -50.20 21.53 9.96
C SER A 544 -48.73 21.22 10.17
#